data_AF-B4HCI6-F1
#
_entry.id   AF-B4HCI6-F1
#
_cell.length_a   1.000
_cell.length_b   1.000
_cell.length_c   1.000
_cell.angle_alpha   90.00
_cell.angle_beta   90.00
_cell.angle_gamma   90.00
#
_symmetry.space_group_name_H-M   'P 1'
#
loop_
_entity.id
_entity.type
_entity.pdbx_description
1 polymer ?
#
loop_
_entity_poly.entity_id
_entity_poly.type
_entity_poly.pdbx_seq_one_letter_code
_entity_poly.pdbx_strand_id
1 'polypeptide(L)' 'MKAKTSSGWRACGDYRKLNAIAVPDRYQIPHIHDFADRLYGKSVFTTLDFERAYYQIPMAKEDIEKTAVCTPFA' A
#
# COMPACT_ATOMS: atom_id res chain seq x y z
N MET A 1 2.13 -8.97 14.96
CA MET A 1 1.30 -7.82 15.38
C MET A 1 2.20 -6.62 15.62
N LYS A 2 1.80 -5.42 15.20
CA LYS A 2 2.48 -4.16 15.56
C LYS A 2 1.54 -3.29 16.38
N ALA A 3 2.05 -2.67 17.43
CA ALA A 3 1.29 -1.71 18.22
C ALA A 3 0.93 -0.50 17.36
N LYS A 4 -0.30 -0.04 17.46
CA LYS A 4 -0.72 1.24 16.87
C LYS A 4 -0.32 2.36 17.83
N THR A 5 -0.11 3.57 17.31
CA THR A 5 0.09 4.78 18.12
C THR A 5 -1.17 5.20 18.89
N SER A 6 -2.36 4.83 18.38
CA SER A 6 -3.61 4.82 19.17
C SER A 6 -3.73 3.51 19.95
N SER A 7 -4.69 3.40 20.87
CA SER A 7 -5.04 2.11 21.47
C SER A 7 -5.34 1.08 20.37
N GLY A 8 -4.67 -0.08 20.41
CA GLY A 8 -4.91 -1.21 19.52
C GLY A 8 -3.66 -1.84 18.88
N TRP A 9 -3.90 -2.95 18.18
CA TRP A 9 -2.89 -3.73 17.48
C TRP A 9 -3.23 -3.85 15.99
N ARG A 10 -2.22 -3.89 15.12
CA ARG A 10 -2.36 -4.19 13.69
C ARG A 10 -1.71 -5.53 13.37
N ALA A 11 -2.42 -6.39 12.65
CA ALA A 11 -1.80 -7.51 11.99
C ALA A 11 -0.82 -6.98 10.92
N CYS A 12 0.42 -7.45 10.95
CA CYS A 12 1.45 -7.08 9.99
C CYS A 12 2.22 -8.34 9.63
N GLY A 13 2.02 -8.84 8.41
CA GLY A 13 2.83 -9.92 7.85
C GLY A 13 4.26 -9.44 7.57
N ASP A 14 5.23 -10.33 7.76
CA ASP A 14 6.62 -10.07 7.39
C ASP A 14 6.92 -10.61 5.99
N TYR A 15 6.71 -9.76 4.98
CA TYR A 15 6.94 -10.10 3.57
C TYR A 15 8.37 -9.86 3.09
N ARG A 16 9.35 -9.59 3.97
CA ARG A 16 10.71 -9.22 3.53
C ARG A 16 11.35 -10.27 2.61
N LYS A 17 11.20 -11.56 2.95
CA LYS A 17 11.73 -12.67 2.12
C LYS A 17 10.98 -12.80 0.80
N LEU A 18 9.66 -12.65 0.81
CA LEU A 18 8.83 -12.66 -0.40
C LEU A 18 9.19 -11.51 -1.34
N ASN A 19 9.32 -10.29 -0.80
CA ASN A 19 9.64 -9.09 -1.57
C ASN A 19 11.04 -9.15 -2.19
N ALA A 20 11.98 -9.91 -1.59
CA ALA A 20 13.33 -10.07 -2.12
C ALA A 20 13.39 -10.96 -3.37
N ILE A 21 12.43 -11.86 -3.55
CA ILE A 21 12.34 -12.76 -4.72
C ILE A 21 11.31 -12.28 -5.75
N ALA A 22 10.43 -11.35 -5.39
CA ALA A 22 9.44 -10.77 -6.28
C ALA A 22 10.11 -9.89 -7.35
N VAL A 23 9.58 -9.94 -8.57
CA VAL A 23 10.02 -9.05 -9.64
C VAL A 23 9.50 -7.63 -9.32
N PRO A 24 10.39 -6.62 -9.19
CA PRO A 24 9.94 -5.26 -8.87
C PRO A 24 9.17 -4.64 -10.04
N ASP A 25 7.90 -4.32 -9.82
CA ASP A 25 7.12 -3.48 -10.73
C ASP A 25 7.33 -2.01 -10.36
N ARG A 26 8.20 -1.32 -11.11
CA ARG A 26 8.60 0.06 -10.82
C ARG A 26 7.71 1.03 -11.60
N TYR A 27 6.49 1.22 -11.12
CA TYR A 27 5.65 2.32 -11.59
C TYR A 27 6.28 3.67 -11.21
N GLN A 28 6.44 4.57 -12.17
CA GLN A 28 7.03 5.87 -11.93
C GLN A 28 6.08 6.77 -11.14
N ILE A 29 6.46 7.10 -9.90
CA ILE A 29 5.77 8.12 -9.12
C ILE A 29 6.24 9.49 -9.64
N PRO A 30 5.32 10.37 -10.07
CA PRO A 30 5.69 11.70 -10.59
C PRO A 30 6.40 12.53 -9.52
N HIS A 31 7.29 13.42 -9.95
CA HIS A 31 7.98 14.30 -9.02
C HIS A 31 6.99 15.30 -8.40
N ILE A 32 7.19 15.65 -7.13
CA ILE A 32 6.26 16.55 -6.42
C ILE A 32 6.21 17.94 -7.04
N HIS A 33 7.31 18.41 -7.64
CA HIS A 33 7.34 19.69 -8.37
C HIS A 33 6.48 19.65 -9.64
N ASP A 34 6.53 18.56 -10.42
CA ASP A 34 5.67 18.41 -11.61
C ASP A 34 4.18 18.48 -11.24
N PHE A 35 3.82 17.97 -10.06
CA PHE A 35 2.48 18.10 -9.52
C PHE A 35 2.14 19.54 -9.13
N ALA A 36 3.05 20.25 -8.45
CA ALA A 36 2.85 21.64 -8.04
C ALA A 36 2.70 22.59 -9.23
N ASP A 37 3.51 22.42 -10.28
CA ASP A 37 3.47 23.24 -11.49
C ASP A 37 2.12 23.12 -12.21
N ARG A 38 1.53 21.92 -12.22
CA ARG A 38 0.19 21.69 -12.81
C ARG A 38 -0.93 22.39 -12.04
N LEU A 39 -0.72 22.69 -10.76
CA LEU A 39 -1.69 23.37 -9.91
C LEU A 39 -1.52 24.89 -9.93
N TYR A 40 -0.46 25.43 -10.56
CA TYR A 40 -0.22 26.87 -10.63
C TYR A 40 -1.41 27.61 -11.28
N GLY A 41 -1.85 28.68 -10.63
CA GLY A 41 -2.97 29.51 -11.08
C GLY A 41 -4.35 28.87 -10.92
N LYS A 42 -4.47 27.68 -10.31
CA LYS A 42 -5.77 27.11 -9.92
C LYS A 42 -6.18 27.67 -8.55
N SER A 43 -7.48 27.88 -8.35
CA SER A 43 -8.03 28.52 -7.14
C SER A 43 -8.89 27.59 -6.29
N VAL A 44 -9.38 26.48 -6.86
CA VAL A 44 -10.24 25.51 -6.18
C VAL A 44 -9.60 24.14 -6.28
N PHE A 45 -9.49 23.46 -5.14
CA PHE A 45 -8.88 22.14 -5.03
C PHE A 45 -9.83 21.19 -4.31
N THR A 46 -9.82 19.93 -4.71
CA THR A 46 -10.49 18.84 -4.00
C THR A 46 -9.51 17.70 -3.87
N THR A 47 -9.48 17.09 -2.69
CA THR A 47 -8.67 15.91 -2.42
C THR A 47 -9.61 14.71 -2.23
N LEU A 48 -9.21 13.58 -2.80
CA LEU A 48 -9.91 12.32 -2.66
C LEU A 48 -8.90 11.31 -2.12
N ASP A 49 -9.33 10.52 -1.14
CA ASP A 49 -8.54 9.42 -0.59
C ASP A 49 -9.35 8.14 -0.64
N PHE A 50 -8.67 7.03 -0.87
CA PHE A 50 -9.29 5.71 -0.92
C PHE A 50 -9.20 5.05 0.46
N GLU A 51 -10.34 4.86 1.12
CA GLU A 51 -10.37 4.09 2.36
C GLU A 51 -9.85 2.67 2.10
N ARG A 52 -8.79 2.28 2.83
CA ARG A 52 -8.17 0.95 2.71
C ARG A 52 -7.78 0.59 1.26
N ALA A 53 -7.23 1.54 0.52
CA ALA A 53 -6.86 1.42 -0.90
C ALA A 53 -6.24 0.06 -1.30
N TYR A 54 -5.27 -0.44 -0.51
CA TYR A 54 -4.59 -1.71 -0.78
C TYR A 54 -5.52 -2.94 -0.83
N TYR A 55 -6.67 -2.92 -0.15
CA TYR A 55 -7.63 -4.04 -0.14
C TYR A 55 -8.66 -3.96 -1.26
N GLN A 56 -8.71 -2.85 -2.01
CA GLN A 56 -9.68 -2.67 -3.09
C GLN A 56 -9.24 -3.39 -4.38
N ILE A 57 -7.93 -3.60 -4.55
CA ILE A 57 -7.37 -4.29 -5.71
C ILE A 57 -7.25 -5.78 -5.38
N PRO A 58 -7.92 -6.68 -6.12
CA PRO A 58 -7.84 -8.12 -5.87
C PRO A 58 -6.48 -8.68 -6.29
N MET A 59 -6.00 -9.66 -5.54
CA MET A 59 -4.83 -10.46 -5.92
C MET A 59 -5.17 -11.41 -7.07
N ALA A 60 -4.22 -11.65 -7.97
CA ALA A 60 -4.32 -12.73 -8.95
C ALA A 60 -4.48 -14.07 -8.24
N LYS A 61 -5.34 -14.97 -8.77
CA LYS A 61 -5.72 -16.21 -8.07
C LYS A 61 -4.52 -17.10 -7.77
N GLU A 62 -3.55 -17.11 -8.67
CA GLU A 62 -2.32 -17.89 -8.63
C GLU A 62 -1.31 -17.34 -7.59
N ASP A 63 -1.50 -16.09 -7.15
CA ASP A 63 -0.60 -15.40 -6.22
C ASP A 63 -1.15 -15.28 -4.80
N ILE A 64 -2.42 -15.65 -4.56
CA ILE A 64 -3.08 -15.54 -3.24
C ILE A 64 -2.26 -16.26 -2.16
N GLU A 65 -1.85 -17.51 -2.43
CA GLU A 65 -1.09 -18.33 -1.47
C GLU A 65 0.28 -17.74 -1.12
N LYS A 66 0.90 -16.98 -2.04
CA LYS A 66 2.20 -16.35 -1.81
C LYS A 66 2.14 -15.28 -0.73
N THR A 67 0.97 -14.71 -0.48
CA THR A 67 0.72 -13.68 0.53
C THR A 67 0.23 -14.22 1.87
N ALA A 68 0.20 -15.53 2.05
CA ALA A 68 -0.20 -16.15 3.32
C ALA A 68 0.73 -15.74 4.47
N VAL A 69 0.15 -15.58 5.67
CA VAL A 69 0.89 -15.29 6.90
C VAL A 69 0.55 -16.35 7.94
N CYS A 70 1.57 -16.97 8.53
CA CYS A 70 1.37 -17.91 9.63
C CYS A 70 1.01 -17.15 10.92
N THR A 71 -0.14 -17.46 11.51
CA THR A 71 -0.55 -16.97 12.83
C THR A 71 -0.39 -18.07 13.89
N PRO A 72 -0.11 -17.72 15.16
CA PRO A 72 0.02 -18.70 16.24
C PRO A 72 -1.33 -19.30 16.69
N PHE A 73 -2.44 -18.80 16.17
CA PHE A 73 -3.78 -19.34 16.38
C PHE A 73 -4.24 -20.00 15.07
N ALA A 74 -4.65 -21.27 15.17
CA ALA A 74 -5.27 -22.04 14.10
C ALA A 74 -6.79 -21.95 14.22
#